data_AF-A0A847YAE4-F1
#
_entry.id   AF-A0A847YAE4-F1
#
_cell.length_a   1.000
_cell.length_b   1.000
_cell.length_c   1.000
_cell.angle_alpha   90.00
_cell.angle_beta   90.00
_cell.angle_gamma   90.00
#
_symmetry.space_group_name_H-M   'P 1'
#
loop_
_entity.id
_entity.type
_entity.pdbx_description
1 polymer ?
#
loop_
_entity_poly.entity_id
_entity_poly.type
_entity_poly.pdbx_seq_one_letter_code
_entity_poly.pdbx_strand_id
1 'polypeptide(L)'
;MLGIKVAPANGSVRRLVIALDGDQELYRDRLDVNAASARQKFLDELVRRGAIAKDEWQLWDVQLTMLADEADRAAAEAAAKNAKPEAMPDWRDASREALGQTPQDVREAAEEMLQSPNLLKTVLADIEALGVAGEKELAATLYLLGTSRLLDRPLAGILQGPSSSGKSFVLDRVADLFPPEAVLRATALTTNALYYLPPG
;
A
#
# COMPACT_ATOMS: atom_id res chain seq x y z
N MET A 1 -2.21 -36.15 17.90
CA MET A 1 -3.08 -35.65 16.81
C MET A 1 -2.17 -34.91 15.86
N LEU A 2 -2.17 -35.28 14.58
CA LEU A 2 -1.22 -34.72 13.64
C LEU A 2 -1.48 -33.24 13.41
N GLY A 3 -0.43 -32.43 13.50
CA GLY A 3 -0.44 -31.03 13.13
C GLY A 3 0.59 -30.75 12.04
N ILE A 4 0.21 -29.95 11.04
CA ILE A 4 1.15 -29.44 10.03
C ILE A 4 1.34 -27.93 10.25
N LYS A 5 2.59 -27.49 10.32
CA LYS A 5 2.97 -26.07 10.36
C LYS A 5 3.59 -25.68 9.03
N VAL A 6 3.09 -24.60 8.44
CA VAL A 6 3.62 -24.01 7.21
C VAL A 6 4.22 -22.65 7.54
N ALA A 7 5.46 -22.42 7.12
CA ALA A 7 6.09 -21.11 7.23
C ALA A 7 5.56 -20.14 6.15
N PRO A 8 5.52 -18.83 6.41
CA PRO A 8 5.19 -17.84 5.38
C PRO A 8 6.21 -17.87 4.24
N ALA A 9 5.75 -17.48 3.05
CA ALA A 9 6.57 -17.41 1.85
C ALA A 9 7.72 -16.40 1.97
N ASN A 10 7.45 -15.22 2.55
CA ASN A 10 8.42 -14.12 2.69
C ASN A 10 9.19 -13.83 1.37
N GLY A 11 8.51 -13.87 0.23
CA GLY A 11 9.10 -13.68 -1.10
C GLY A 11 9.79 -14.92 -1.71
N SER A 12 9.83 -16.04 -1.00
CA SER A 12 10.31 -17.33 -1.50
C SER A 12 9.17 -18.21 -2.02
N VAL A 13 9.39 -18.86 -3.17
CA VAL A 13 8.47 -19.85 -3.74
C VAL A 13 8.42 -21.13 -2.90
N ARG A 14 9.56 -21.54 -2.32
CA ARG A 14 9.64 -22.70 -1.43
C ARG A 14 9.55 -22.27 0.03
N ARG A 15 8.64 -22.88 0.76
CA ARG A 15 8.39 -22.63 2.18
C ARG A 15 8.65 -23.89 3.01
N LEU A 16 9.04 -23.69 4.28
CA LEU A 16 9.25 -24.79 5.21
C LEU A 16 7.89 -25.34 5.65
N VAL A 17 7.70 -26.65 5.53
CA VAL A 17 6.52 -27.37 6.01
C VAL A 17 6.99 -28.46 6.98
N ILE A 18 6.35 -28.53 8.14
CA ILE A 18 6.71 -29.45 9.22
C ILE A 18 5.48 -30.22 9.66
N ALA A 19 5.53 -31.54 9.63
CA ALA A 19 4.53 -32.43 10.21
C ALA A 19 4.94 -32.85 11.63
N LEU A 20 4.00 -32.76 12.55
CA LEU A 20 4.19 -32.93 13.99
C LEU A 20 3.13 -33.89 14.55
N ASP A 21 3.51 -34.73 15.50
CA ASP A 21 2.55 -35.38 16.41
C ASP A 21 2.77 -34.87 17.83
N GLY A 22 1.87 -34.01 18.29
CA GLY A 22 2.11 -33.18 19.48
C GLY A 22 3.32 -32.26 19.26
N ASP A 23 4.36 -32.43 20.09
CA ASP A 23 5.61 -31.68 20.00
C ASP A 23 6.71 -32.43 19.23
N GLN A 24 6.47 -33.67 18.82
CA GLN A 24 7.46 -34.47 18.11
C GLN A 24 7.39 -34.19 16.60
N GLU A 25 8.51 -33.79 16.02
CA GLU A 25 8.66 -33.65 14.58
C GLU A 25 8.75 -35.02 13.88
N LEU A 26 7.81 -35.28 12.98
CA LEU A 26 7.77 -36.51 12.18
C LEU A 26 8.51 -36.34 10.85
N TYR A 27 8.34 -35.18 10.22
CA TYR A 27 8.94 -34.88 8.92
C TYR A 27 8.98 -33.36 8.67
N ARG A 28 10.01 -32.90 7.95
CA ARG A 28 10.10 -31.55 7.44
C ARG A 28 10.64 -31.52 6.02
N ASP A 29 10.16 -30.57 5.23
CA ASP A 29 10.69 -30.31 3.90
C ASP A 29 10.51 -28.84 3.48
N ARG A 30 11.25 -28.41 2.48
CA ARG A 30 11.04 -27.14 1.79
C ARG A 30 10.43 -27.38 0.42
N LEU A 31 9.15 -27.05 0.29
CA LEU A 31 8.41 -27.23 -0.96
C LEU A 31 7.65 -25.98 -1.37
N ASP A 32 7.34 -25.92 -2.66
CA ASP A 32 6.34 -24.99 -3.19
C ASP A 32 4.95 -25.59 -2.95
N VAL A 33 4.21 -25.04 -1.99
CA VAL A 33 2.86 -25.51 -1.65
C VAL A 33 1.86 -25.24 -2.77
N ASN A 34 2.13 -24.31 -3.68
CA ASN A 34 1.24 -24.04 -4.82
C ASN A 34 1.44 -25.06 -5.94
N ALA A 35 2.59 -25.74 -6.00
CA ALA A 35 2.86 -26.80 -6.95
C ALA A 35 2.24 -28.13 -6.51
N ALA A 36 1.22 -28.60 -7.23
CA ALA A 36 0.54 -29.87 -6.93
C ALA A 36 1.50 -31.07 -6.83
N SER A 37 2.47 -31.16 -7.73
CA SER A 37 3.46 -32.24 -7.74
C SER A 37 4.39 -32.22 -6.52
N ALA A 38 4.61 -31.05 -5.91
CA ALA A 38 5.42 -30.92 -4.71
C ALA A 38 4.62 -31.29 -3.46
N ARG A 39 3.35 -30.88 -3.38
CA ARG A 39 2.42 -31.32 -2.31
C ARG A 39 2.25 -32.84 -2.31
N GLN A 40 2.03 -33.43 -3.49
CA GLN A 40 1.89 -34.88 -3.64
C GLN A 40 3.08 -35.64 -3.05
N LYS A 41 4.31 -35.25 -3.41
CA LYS A 41 5.53 -35.88 -2.88
C LYS A 41 5.64 -35.78 -1.36
N PHE A 42 5.27 -34.63 -0.79
CA PHE A 42 5.28 -34.43 0.66
C PHE A 42 4.24 -35.31 1.36
N LEU A 43 3.02 -35.38 0.85
CA LEU A 43 1.95 -36.22 1.43
C LEU A 43 2.24 -37.71 1.28
N ASP A 44 2.80 -38.15 0.15
CA ASP A 44 3.20 -39.53 -0.06
C ASP A 44 4.31 -39.95 0.92
N GLU A 45 5.20 -39.03 1.27
CA GLU A 45 6.20 -39.24 2.32
C GLU A 45 5.55 -39.42 3.69
N LEU A 46 4.55 -38.61 4.03
CA LEU A 46 3.81 -38.73 5.29
C LEU A 46 3.04 -40.05 5.38
N VAL A 47 2.39 -40.49 4.30
CA VAL A 47 1.74 -41.81 4.23
C VAL A 47 2.75 -42.92 4.44
N ARG A 48 3.91 -42.87 3.77
CA ARG A 48 4.95 -43.90 3.89
C ARG A 48 5.51 -44.02 5.31
N ARG A 49 5.57 -42.89 6.02
CA ARG A 49 6.02 -42.83 7.42
C ARG A 49 4.94 -43.23 8.42
N GLY A 50 3.70 -43.47 7.96
CA GLY A 50 2.56 -43.73 8.82
C GLY A 50 2.10 -42.50 9.61
N ALA A 51 2.46 -41.30 9.18
CA ALA A 51 2.07 -40.05 9.82
C ALA A 51 0.62 -39.65 9.50
N ILE A 52 0.13 -40.01 8.31
CA ILE A 52 -1.27 -39.87 7.89
C ILE A 52 -1.77 -41.17 7.26
N ALA A 53 -3.06 -41.43 7.37
CA ALA A 53 -3.69 -42.52 6.63
C ALA A 53 -3.89 -42.16 5.15
N LYS A 54 -3.97 -43.17 4.28
CA LYS A 54 -4.06 -42.96 2.82
C LYS A 54 -5.37 -42.27 2.40
N ASP A 55 -6.44 -42.49 3.15
CA ASP A 55 -7.75 -41.85 2.96
C ASP A 55 -7.79 -40.39 3.43
N GLU A 56 -6.89 -39.99 4.34
CA GLU A 56 -6.73 -38.59 4.75
C GLU A 56 -5.94 -37.74 3.75
N TRP A 57 -5.32 -38.37 2.75
CA TRP A 57 -4.42 -37.70 1.79
C TRP A 57 -5.08 -36.50 1.10
N GLN A 58 -6.32 -36.65 0.63
CA GLN A 58 -7.04 -35.58 -0.08
C GLN A 58 -7.39 -34.41 0.84
N LEU A 59 -7.70 -34.70 2.10
CA LEU A 59 -7.96 -33.68 3.11
C LEU A 59 -6.71 -32.84 3.34
N TRP A 60 -5.55 -33.51 3.52
CA TRP A 60 -4.29 -32.82 3.76
C TRP A 60 -3.78 -32.04 2.54
N ASP A 61 -4.08 -32.47 1.30
CA ASP A 61 -3.74 -31.68 0.09
C ASP A 61 -4.41 -30.30 0.09
N VAL A 62 -5.70 -30.24 0.47
CA VAL A 62 -6.45 -28.98 0.59
C VAL A 62 -5.99 -28.19 1.83
N GLN A 63 -5.75 -28.86 2.95
CA GLN A 63 -5.33 -28.17 4.17
C GLN A 63 -3.95 -27.53 4.03
N LEU A 64 -3.02 -28.12 3.28
CA LEU A 64 -1.70 -27.54 3.04
C LEU A 64 -1.79 -26.16 2.38
N THR A 65 -2.67 -25.98 1.40
CA THR A 65 -2.87 -24.66 0.75
C THR A 65 -3.51 -23.66 1.70
N MET A 66 -4.48 -24.08 2.51
CA MET A 66 -5.11 -23.20 3.50
C MET A 66 -4.12 -22.73 4.58
N LEU A 67 -3.30 -23.65 5.11
CA LEU A 67 -2.26 -23.32 6.09
C LEU A 67 -1.19 -22.40 5.51
N ALA A 68 -0.88 -22.53 4.22
CA ALA A 68 0.00 -21.61 3.51
C ALA A 68 -0.56 -20.19 3.44
N ASP A 69 -1.84 -20.04 3.08
CA ASP A 69 -2.52 -18.74 3.02
C ASP A 69 -2.63 -18.09 4.41
N GLU A 70 -2.95 -18.89 5.43
CA GLU A 70 -3.01 -18.43 6.83
C GLU A 70 -1.64 -17.96 7.33
N ALA A 71 -0.56 -18.69 7.01
CA ALA A 71 0.79 -18.30 7.38
C ALA A 71 1.20 -16.97 6.71
N ASP A 72 0.89 -16.80 5.42
CA ASP A 72 1.17 -15.57 4.67
C ASP A 72 0.38 -14.38 5.24
N ARG A 73 -0.90 -14.58 5.56
CA ARG A 73 -1.73 -13.57 6.21
C ARG A 73 -1.22 -13.19 7.60
N ALA A 74 -0.90 -14.17 8.44
CA ALA A 74 -0.38 -13.93 9.79
C ALA A 74 0.96 -13.19 9.76
N ALA A 75 1.83 -13.52 8.79
CA ALA A 75 3.09 -12.81 8.60
C ALA A 75 2.87 -11.36 8.14
N ALA A 76 1.94 -11.10 7.23
CA ALA A 76 1.56 -9.75 6.82
C ALA A 76 0.99 -8.93 7.99
N GLU A 77 0.14 -9.53 8.83
CA GLU A 77 -0.42 -8.88 10.02
C GLU A 77 0.65 -8.58 11.08
N ALA A 78 1.57 -9.53 11.32
CA ALA A 78 2.70 -9.32 12.23
C ALA A 78 3.67 -8.26 11.71
N ALA A 79 3.95 -8.23 10.40
CA ALA A 79 4.74 -7.18 9.77
C ALA A 79 4.07 -5.82 9.91
N ALA A 80 2.75 -5.72 9.73
CA ALA A 80 2.01 -4.48 9.91
C ALA A 80 2.02 -3.98 11.38
N LYS A 81 1.94 -4.88 12.36
CA LYS A 81 2.02 -4.53 13.80
C LYS A 81 3.42 -4.10 14.24
N ASN A 82 4.44 -4.71 13.67
CA ASN A 82 5.85 -4.45 14.00
C ASN A 82 6.50 -3.39 13.10
N ALA A 83 5.80 -2.95 12.05
CA ALA A 83 6.16 -1.76 11.32
C ALA A 83 6.10 -0.61 12.32
N LYS A 84 7.27 -0.19 12.80
CA LYS A 84 7.41 1.18 13.30
C LYS A 84 6.97 2.03 12.11
N PRO A 85 6.00 2.96 12.26
CA PRO A 85 5.84 3.97 11.24
C PRO A 85 7.21 4.61 11.11
N GLU A 86 7.92 4.35 10.02
CA GLU A 86 9.01 5.24 9.64
C GLU A 86 8.37 6.60 9.65
N ALA A 87 8.82 7.46 10.56
CA ALA A 87 8.32 8.82 10.64
C ALA A 87 8.62 9.41 9.27
N MET A 88 7.58 9.49 8.43
CA MET A 88 7.68 10.17 7.16
C MET A 88 8.21 11.56 7.53
N PRO A 89 9.33 12.00 6.94
CA PRO A 89 9.87 13.32 7.23
C PRO A 89 8.72 14.31 7.20
N ASP A 90 8.62 15.20 8.19
CA ASP A 90 7.61 16.24 8.14
C ASP A 90 7.79 16.96 6.80
N TRP A 91 6.77 16.88 5.95
CA TRP A 91 6.82 17.45 4.61
C TRP A 91 7.17 18.95 4.67
N ARG A 92 6.90 19.61 5.79
CA ARG A 92 7.27 21.00 6.05
C ARG A 92 8.78 21.21 6.12
N ASP A 93 9.50 20.28 6.73
CA ASP A 93 10.96 20.34 6.83
C ASP A 93 11.60 20.07 5.46
N ALA A 94 11.10 19.04 4.76
CA ALA A 94 11.53 18.73 3.40
C ALA A 94 11.26 19.90 2.42
N SER A 95 10.07 20.53 2.50
CA SER A 95 9.75 21.70 1.68
C SER A 95 10.60 22.92 2.05
N ARG A 96 10.99 23.11 3.33
CA ARG A 96 11.88 24.20 3.73
C ARG A 96 13.28 24.02 3.17
N GLU A 97 13.80 22.79 3.20
CA GLU A 97 15.10 22.46 2.60
C GLU A 97 15.07 22.69 1.08
N ALA A 98 14.05 22.17 0.38
CA ALA A 98 13.88 22.36 -1.05
C ALA A 98 13.77 23.85 -1.43
N LEU A 99 13.03 24.64 -0.63
CA LEU A 99 12.94 26.09 -0.83
C LEU A 99 14.29 26.80 -0.63
N GLY A 100 15.11 26.33 0.32
CA GLY A 100 16.47 26.85 0.54
C GLY A 100 17.41 26.60 -0.64
N GLN A 101 17.16 25.55 -1.43
CA GLN A 101 17.92 25.21 -2.64
C GLN A 101 17.35 25.85 -3.92
N THR A 102 16.16 26.45 -3.84
CA THR A 102 15.51 27.07 -4.99
C THR A 102 16.25 28.36 -5.38
N PRO A 103 16.58 28.56 -6.67
CA PRO A 103 17.22 29.79 -7.16
C PRO A 103 16.45 31.06 -6.76
N GLN A 104 17.18 32.14 -6.48
CA GLN A 104 16.60 33.39 -5.98
C GLN A 104 15.62 34.01 -6.98
N ASP A 105 15.95 34.03 -8.26
CA ASP A 105 15.11 34.54 -9.35
C ASP A 105 13.77 33.78 -9.46
N VAL A 106 13.81 32.45 -9.28
CA VAL A 106 12.60 31.62 -9.26
C VAL A 106 11.73 31.94 -8.05
N ARG A 107 12.35 32.17 -6.88
CA ARG A 107 11.62 32.55 -5.67
C ARG A 107 10.96 33.92 -5.79
N GLU A 108 11.67 34.90 -6.34
CA GLU A 108 11.15 36.26 -6.57
C GLU A 108 9.95 36.23 -7.56
N ALA A 109 10.07 35.49 -8.66
CA ALA A 109 8.96 35.32 -9.61
C ALA A 109 7.75 34.62 -8.97
N ALA A 110 7.98 33.62 -8.12
CA ALA A 110 6.91 32.95 -7.39
C ALA A 110 6.23 33.88 -6.38
N GLU A 111 6.98 34.70 -5.65
CA GLU A 111 6.43 35.71 -4.73
C GLU A 111 5.57 36.75 -5.45
N GLU A 112 5.99 37.22 -6.63
CA GLU A 112 5.20 38.11 -7.47
C GLU A 112 3.89 37.45 -7.92
N MET A 113 3.95 36.19 -8.36
CA MET A 113 2.76 35.41 -8.72
C MET A 113 1.79 35.25 -7.54
N LEU A 114 2.30 34.96 -6.34
CA LEU A 114 1.48 34.79 -5.13
C LEU A 114 0.74 36.06 -4.71
N GLN A 115 1.29 37.24 -5.03
CA GLN A 115 0.65 38.53 -4.74
C GLN A 115 -0.38 38.95 -5.80
N SER A 116 -0.47 38.23 -6.91
CA SER A 116 -1.37 38.57 -8.02
C SER A 116 -2.85 38.38 -7.62
N PRO A 117 -3.73 39.36 -7.87
CA PRO A 117 -5.17 39.19 -7.68
C PRO A 117 -5.79 38.16 -8.63
N ASN A 118 -5.06 37.75 -9.67
CA ASN A 118 -5.48 36.73 -10.62
C ASN A 118 -4.85 35.36 -10.35
N LEU A 119 -4.21 35.14 -9.19
CA LEU A 119 -3.51 33.89 -8.85
C LEU A 119 -4.32 32.64 -9.21
N LEU A 120 -5.59 32.57 -8.76
CA LEU A 120 -6.43 31.40 -9.02
C LEU A 120 -6.73 31.19 -10.52
N LYS A 121 -6.82 32.27 -11.30
CA LYS A 121 -6.98 32.16 -12.75
C LYS A 121 -5.72 31.61 -13.42
N THR A 122 -4.54 32.04 -12.96
CA THR A 122 -3.25 31.50 -13.43
C THR A 122 -3.15 30.02 -13.14
N VAL A 123 -3.41 29.61 -11.90
CA VAL A 123 -3.42 28.19 -11.50
C VAL A 123 -4.38 27.36 -12.34
N LEU A 124 -5.60 27.86 -12.60
CA LEU A 124 -6.56 27.17 -13.47
C LEU A 124 -6.09 27.07 -14.92
N ALA A 125 -5.38 28.08 -15.43
CA ALA A 125 -4.78 28.02 -16.76
C ALA A 125 -3.66 26.98 -16.83
N ASP A 126 -2.85 26.85 -15.77
CA ASP A 126 -1.82 25.82 -15.67
C ASP A 126 -2.45 24.41 -15.65
N ILE A 127 -3.53 24.22 -14.88
CA ILE A 127 -4.28 22.95 -14.85
C ILE A 127 -4.90 22.63 -16.23
N GLU A 128 -5.40 23.64 -16.94
CA GLU A 128 -5.91 23.49 -18.32
C GLU A 128 -4.78 23.10 -19.28
N ALA A 129 -3.58 23.70 -19.13
CA ALA A 129 -2.38 23.36 -19.90
C ALA A 129 -1.88 21.92 -19.63
N LEU A 130 -2.14 21.38 -18.43
CA LEU A 130 -1.91 19.97 -18.09
C LEU A 130 -2.94 19.01 -18.70
N GLY A 131 -3.92 19.52 -19.45
CA GLY A 131 -4.88 18.73 -20.22
C GLY A 131 -6.26 18.57 -19.57
N VAL A 132 -6.55 19.26 -18.46
CA VAL A 132 -7.86 19.23 -17.82
C VAL A 132 -8.80 20.23 -18.51
N ALA A 133 -9.71 19.72 -19.35
CA ALA A 133 -10.68 20.55 -20.07
C ALA A 133 -12.07 20.47 -19.42
N GLY A 134 -12.75 21.62 -19.27
CA GLY A 134 -14.16 21.68 -18.85
C GLY A 134 -14.44 21.56 -17.34
N GLU A 135 -13.44 21.18 -16.54
CA GLU A 135 -13.62 20.87 -15.10
C GLU A 135 -13.12 22.00 -14.17
N LYS A 136 -13.37 23.27 -14.53
CA LYS A 136 -12.77 24.44 -13.85
C LYS A 136 -13.15 24.54 -12.36
N GLU A 137 -14.41 24.30 -12.04
CA GLU A 137 -14.93 24.39 -10.67
C GLU A 137 -14.39 23.25 -9.79
N LEU A 138 -14.35 22.04 -10.32
CA LEU A 138 -13.76 20.88 -9.66
C LEU A 138 -12.26 21.08 -9.42
N ALA A 139 -11.53 21.52 -10.46
CA ALA A 139 -10.10 21.80 -10.37
C ALA A 139 -9.77 22.87 -9.32
N ALA A 140 -10.52 23.98 -9.30
CA ALA A 140 -10.36 25.03 -8.28
C ALA A 140 -10.61 24.47 -6.87
N THR A 141 -11.66 23.68 -6.70
CA THR A 141 -12.01 23.08 -5.41
C THR A 141 -10.92 22.14 -4.91
N LEU A 142 -10.42 21.25 -5.78
CA LEU A 142 -9.33 20.33 -5.44
C LEU A 142 -8.03 21.07 -5.11
N TYR A 143 -7.72 22.15 -5.83
CA TYR A 143 -6.54 22.97 -5.55
C TYR A 143 -6.64 23.65 -4.18
N LEU A 144 -7.81 24.20 -3.83
CA LEU A 144 -8.04 24.79 -2.51
C LEU A 144 -8.00 23.75 -1.38
N LEU A 145 -8.57 22.56 -1.60
CA LEU A 145 -8.43 21.43 -0.67
C LEU A 145 -6.95 21.08 -0.44
N GLY A 146 -6.16 20.90 -1.49
CA GLY A 146 -4.73 20.59 -1.36
C GLY A 146 -3.91 21.74 -0.74
N THR A 147 -4.30 22.99 -0.98
CA THR A 147 -3.64 24.17 -0.38
C THR A 147 -3.94 24.31 1.11
N SER A 148 -5.12 23.87 1.56
CA SER A 148 -5.50 23.92 2.97
C SER A 148 -4.56 23.16 3.92
N ARG A 149 -3.67 22.29 3.40
CA ARG A 149 -2.57 21.66 4.16
C ARG A 149 -1.65 22.65 4.89
N LEU A 150 -1.64 23.92 4.45
CA LEU A 150 -0.87 25.00 5.06
C LEU A 150 -1.59 25.63 6.27
N LEU A 151 -2.86 25.31 6.50
CA LEU A 151 -3.66 25.81 7.62
C LEU A 151 -3.56 24.87 8.82
N ASP A 152 -3.86 25.38 10.02
CA ASP A 152 -3.92 24.57 11.24
C ASP A 152 -5.02 23.49 11.21
N ARG A 153 -6.02 23.69 10.35
CA ARG A 153 -7.15 22.78 10.14
C ARG A 153 -7.36 22.56 8.64
N PRO A 154 -6.67 21.57 8.05
CA PRO A 154 -6.83 21.26 6.63
C PRO A 154 -8.25 20.77 6.34
N LEU A 155 -8.68 21.01 5.11
CA LEU A 155 -9.97 20.56 4.60
C LEU A 155 -9.85 19.13 4.07
N ALA A 156 -10.92 18.36 4.25
CA ALA A 156 -11.06 17.03 3.66
C ALA A 156 -12.18 17.04 2.61
N GLY A 157 -12.01 16.26 1.54
CA GLY A 157 -12.99 16.15 0.47
C GLY A 157 -13.06 14.74 -0.09
N ILE A 158 -14.22 14.38 -0.65
CA ILE A 158 -14.45 13.10 -1.33
C ILE A 158 -14.92 13.41 -2.75
N LEU A 159 -14.21 12.87 -3.76
CA LEU A 159 -14.59 12.99 -5.16
C LEU A 159 -15.35 11.74 -5.62
N GLN A 160 -16.63 11.90 -5.92
CA GLN A 160 -17.50 10.81 -6.37
C GLN A 160 -17.99 11.06 -7.80
N GLY A 161 -18.20 9.99 -8.56
CA GLY A 161 -18.82 10.06 -9.87
C GLY A 161 -18.66 8.77 -10.68
N PRO A 162 -19.29 8.68 -11.86
CA PRO A 162 -19.35 7.47 -12.67
C PRO A 162 -17.96 6.94 -13.04
N SER A 163 -17.80 5.62 -13.14
CA SER A 163 -16.55 5.02 -13.62
C SER A 163 -16.14 5.62 -14.99
N SER A 164 -14.83 5.80 -15.20
CA SER A 164 -14.25 6.36 -16.44
C SER A 164 -14.58 7.82 -16.75
N SER A 165 -15.14 8.59 -15.81
CA SER A 165 -15.44 10.02 -16.01
C SER A 165 -14.24 10.97 -15.86
N GLY A 166 -13.00 10.47 -15.82
CA GLY A 166 -11.80 11.32 -15.68
C GLY A 166 -11.47 11.84 -14.28
N LYS A 167 -12.19 11.44 -13.22
CA LYS A 167 -11.95 11.91 -11.82
C LYS A 167 -10.50 11.76 -11.36
N SER A 168 -9.93 10.56 -11.53
CA SER A 168 -8.53 10.30 -11.16
C SER A 168 -7.59 11.19 -11.96
N PHE A 169 -7.87 11.41 -13.24
CA PHE A 169 -7.05 12.29 -14.08
C PHE A 169 -7.05 13.73 -13.56
N VAL A 170 -8.22 14.32 -13.26
CA VAL A 170 -8.29 15.68 -12.71
C VAL A 170 -7.57 15.76 -11.37
N LEU A 171 -7.82 14.80 -10.47
CA LEU A 171 -7.16 14.74 -9.16
C LEU A 171 -5.64 14.65 -9.30
N ASP A 172 -5.15 13.79 -10.20
CA ASP A 172 -3.72 13.56 -10.43
C ASP A 172 -3.05 14.80 -11.00
N ARG A 173 -3.66 15.47 -11.98
CA ARG A 173 -3.14 16.70 -12.59
C ARG A 173 -3.12 17.86 -11.60
N VAL A 174 -4.14 17.99 -10.76
CA VAL A 174 -4.14 19.01 -9.69
C VAL A 174 -3.08 18.68 -8.64
N ALA A 175 -2.90 17.41 -8.29
CA ALA A 175 -1.87 16.98 -7.35
C ALA A 175 -0.45 17.29 -7.84
N ASP A 176 -0.21 17.27 -9.16
CA ASP A 176 1.08 17.58 -9.78
C ASP A 176 1.51 19.06 -9.60
N LEU A 177 0.61 19.97 -9.20
CA LEU A 177 0.95 21.36 -8.87
C LEU A 177 1.52 21.54 -7.45
N PHE A 178 1.51 20.48 -6.63
CA PHE A 178 2.02 20.54 -5.26
C PHE A 178 3.44 19.95 -5.18
N PRO A 179 4.25 20.40 -4.19
CA PRO A 179 5.56 19.82 -3.96
C PRO A 179 5.44 18.30 -3.73
N PRO A 180 6.27 17.47 -4.38
CA PRO A 180 6.13 16.01 -4.32
C PRO A 180 6.26 15.47 -2.90
N GLU A 181 7.06 16.10 -2.05
CA GLU A 181 7.21 15.76 -0.62
C GLU A 181 5.92 16.00 0.20
N ALA A 182 5.02 16.85 -0.29
CA ALA A 182 3.73 17.14 0.34
C ALA A 182 2.56 16.31 -0.22
N VAL A 183 2.82 15.38 -1.16
CA VAL A 183 1.80 14.58 -1.84
C VAL A 183 1.98 13.09 -1.51
N LEU A 184 1.00 12.51 -0.80
CA LEU A 184 0.94 11.07 -0.56
C LEU A 184 -0.15 10.43 -1.44
N ARG A 185 0.25 9.52 -2.33
CA ARG A 185 -0.67 8.77 -3.20
C ARG A 185 -0.90 7.37 -2.63
N ALA A 186 -2.07 7.13 -2.04
CA ALA A 186 -2.47 5.82 -1.53
C ALA A 186 -3.52 5.18 -2.45
N THR A 187 -3.17 4.06 -3.09
CA THR A 187 -4.06 3.31 -4.00
C THR A 187 -4.82 2.17 -3.30
N ALA A 188 -4.38 1.77 -2.11
CA ALA A 188 -5.03 0.80 -1.26
C ALA A 188 -4.87 1.20 0.21
N LEU A 189 -5.97 1.19 0.95
CA LEU A 189 -6.01 1.38 2.40
C LEU A 189 -6.59 0.11 3.02
N THR A 190 -5.85 -0.53 3.92
CA THR A 190 -6.41 -1.61 4.73
C THR A 190 -7.26 -0.99 5.85
N THR A 191 -8.25 -1.71 6.36
CA THR A 191 -9.13 -1.25 7.46
C THR A 191 -8.34 -0.78 8.68
N ASN A 192 -7.16 -1.35 8.92
CA ASN A 192 -6.30 -0.99 10.03
C ASN A 192 -5.31 0.13 9.70
N ALA A 193 -5.08 0.49 8.43
CA ALA A 193 -4.10 1.50 8.05
C ALA A 193 -4.42 2.89 8.63
N LEU A 194 -5.71 3.25 8.67
CA LEU A 194 -6.16 4.53 9.25
C LEU A 194 -5.99 4.60 10.78
N TYR A 195 -5.98 3.45 11.46
CA TYR A 195 -5.82 3.40 12.92
C TYR A 195 -4.40 3.75 13.37
N TYR A 196 -3.41 3.54 12.49
CA TYR A 196 -1.99 3.76 12.79
C TYR A 196 -1.42 5.02 12.13
N LEU A 197 -2.25 5.79 11.41
CA LEU A 197 -1.84 7.09 10.89
C LEU A 197 -1.76 8.09 12.05
N PRO A 198 -0.68 8.90 12.14
CA PRO A 198 -0.64 10.02 13.07
C PRO A 198 -1.85 10.93 12.85
N PRO A 199 -2.41 11.54 13.90
CA PRO A 199 -3.39 12.60 13.72
C PRO A 199 -2.77 13.70 12.84
N GLY A 200 -3.48 14.05 11.76
CA GLY A 200 -3.10 15.13 10.85
C GLY A 200 -3.39 16.52 11.40
#